data_AF-A0A8X7BMB9-F1
#
_entry.id   AF-A0A8X7BMB9-F1
#
_cell.length_a   1.000
_cell.length_b   1.000
_cell.length_c   1.000
_cell.angle_alpha   90.00
_cell.angle_beta   90.00
_cell.angle_gamma   90.00
#
_symmetry.space_group_name_H-M   'P 1'
#
loop_
_entity.id
_entity.type
_entity.pdbx_description
1 polymer ?
#
loop_
_entity_poly.entity_id
_entity_poly.type
_entity_poly.pdbx_seq_one_letter_code
_entity_poly.pdbx_strand_id
1 'polypeptide(L)'
;MDIDILKAKRKSLRAAFTVCCNGISNRIETETFGNNEVNTLYKQLLDKFSRLETTQEEISDLLLISDELKNTYQEDFSKAEEYRDKFCQICSLLEASQ
;
A
#
# COMPACT_ATOMS: atom_id res chain seq x y z
N MET A 1 -8.38 -18.47 5.03
CA MET A 1 -9.36 -17.49 4.50
C MET A 1 -9.50 -17.76 3.01
N ASP A 2 -10.68 -17.55 2.42
CA ASP A 2 -10.89 -17.75 0.97
C ASP A 2 -10.06 -16.74 0.16
N ILE A 3 -9.42 -17.19 -0.92
CA ILE A 3 -8.56 -16.36 -1.76
C ILE A 3 -9.32 -15.18 -2.40
N ASP A 4 -10.61 -15.36 -2.74
CA ASP A 4 -11.42 -14.30 -3.34
C ASP A 4 -11.80 -13.24 -2.32
N ILE A 5 -11.98 -13.61 -1.05
CA ILE A 5 -12.14 -12.66 0.06
C ILE A 5 -10.87 -11.83 0.24
N LEU A 6 -9.70 -12.47 0.25
CA LEU A 6 -8.42 -11.79 0.37
C LEU A 6 -8.15 -10.85 -0.80
N LYS A 7 -8.51 -11.24 -2.03
CA LYS A 7 -8.42 -10.34 -3.20
C LYS A 7 -9.32 -9.12 -3.06
N ALA A 8 -10.56 -9.29 -2.61
CA ALA A 8 -11.48 -8.18 -2.38
C ALA A 8 -10.92 -7.22 -1.31
N LYS A 9 -10.37 -7.78 -0.22
CA LYS A 9 -9.69 -7.03 0.85
C LYS A 9 -8.48 -6.26 0.30
N ARG A 10 -7.58 -6.92 -0.45
CA ARG A 10 -6.42 -6.30 -1.12
C ARG A 10 -6.85 -5.14 -2.01
N LYS A 11 -7.89 -5.33 -2.85
CA LYS A 11 -8.40 -4.29 -3.75
C LYS A 11 -8.90 -3.07 -2.98
N SER A 12 -9.67 -3.28 -1.91
CA SER A 12 -10.19 -2.21 -1.05
C SER A 12 -9.05 -1.45 -0.35
N LEU A 13 -8.10 -2.19 0.24
CA LEU A 13 -6.92 -1.60 0.88
C LEU A 13 -6.07 -0.80 -0.10
N ARG A 14 -5.89 -1.28 -1.33
CA ARG A 14 -5.11 -0.58 -2.38
C ARG A 14 -5.77 0.73 -2.78
N ALA A 15 -7.10 0.73 -2.93
CA ALA A 15 -7.85 1.95 -3.22
C ALA A 15 -7.70 2.96 -2.07
N ALA A 16 -7.87 2.52 -0.82
CA ALA A 16 -7.70 3.37 0.36
C ALA A 16 -6.28 3.92 0.49
N PHE A 17 -5.25 3.10 0.24
CA PHE A 17 -3.85 3.51 0.25
C PHE A 17 -3.57 4.55 -0.85
N THR A 18 -4.02 4.30 -2.08
CA THR A 18 -3.83 5.23 -3.21
C THR A 18 -4.47 6.58 -2.95
N VAL A 19 -5.70 6.60 -2.44
CA VAL A 19 -6.39 7.86 -2.06
C VAL A 19 -5.61 8.60 -0.98
N CYS A 20 -5.08 7.87 0.02
CA CYS A 20 -4.26 8.47 1.07
C CYS A 20 -2.96 9.07 0.52
N CYS A 21 -2.23 8.34 -0.33
CA CYS A 21 -1.01 8.82 -0.97
C CYS A 21 -1.27 10.10 -1.77
N ASN A 22 -2.28 10.09 -2.64
CA ASN A 22 -2.62 11.25 -3.46
C ASN A 22 -3.01 12.46 -2.61
N GLY A 23 -3.77 12.22 -1.54
CA GLY A 23 -4.13 13.26 -0.58
C GLY A 23 -2.90 13.86 0.09
N ILE A 24 -1.95 13.02 0.54
CA ILE A 24 -0.70 13.49 1.16
C ILE A 24 0.18 14.23 0.15
N SER A 25 0.38 13.71 -1.06
CA SER A 25 1.15 14.39 -2.11
C SER A 25 0.63 15.78 -2.39
N ASN A 26 -0.69 15.90 -2.66
CA ASN A 26 -1.30 17.19 -2.95
C ASN A 26 -1.11 18.17 -1.80
N ARG A 27 -1.29 17.68 -0.57
CA ARG A 27 -1.11 18.46 0.64
C ARG A 27 0.34 18.95 0.83
N ILE A 28 1.34 18.10 0.57
CA ILE A 28 2.77 18.47 0.59
C ILE A 28 3.08 19.57 -0.44
N GLU A 29 2.47 19.52 -1.62
CA GLU A 29 2.67 20.54 -2.65
C GLU A 29 2.03 21.89 -2.29
N THR A 30 0.98 21.90 -1.46
CA THR A 30 0.17 23.11 -1.18
C THR A 30 0.36 23.70 0.22
N GLU A 31 0.90 22.96 1.18
CA GLU A 31 0.92 23.31 2.60
C GLU A 31 2.30 23.04 3.23
N THR A 32 2.63 23.77 4.31
CA THR A 32 3.78 23.44 5.17
C THR A 32 3.29 22.67 6.39
N PHE A 33 3.91 21.52 6.66
CA PHE A 33 3.50 20.63 7.74
C PHE A 33 4.27 20.93 9.03
N GLY A 34 3.57 20.90 10.16
CA GLY A 34 4.25 20.82 11.45
C GLY A 34 4.76 19.40 11.72
N ASN A 35 5.84 19.25 12.48
CA ASN A 35 6.45 17.95 12.81
C ASN A 35 5.45 16.91 13.38
N ASN A 36 4.50 17.35 14.22
CA ASN A 36 3.48 16.45 14.77
C ASN A 36 2.51 15.93 13.70
N GLU A 37 2.23 16.75 12.69
CA GLU A 37 1.36 16.37 11.58
C GLU A 37 2.08 15.42 10.62
N VAL A 38 3.34 15.71 10.26
CA VAL A 38 4.18 14.80 9.47
C VAL A 38 4.22 13.41 10.11
N ASN A 39 4.51 13.34 11.41
CA ASN A 39 4.53 12.07 12.15
C ASN A 39 3.19 11.34 12.14
N THR A 40 2.07 12.07 12.18
CA THR A 40 0.73 11.49 12.14
C THR A 40 0.44 10.90 10.75
N LEU A 41 0.74 11.65 9.68
CA LEU A 41 0.56 11.20 8.31
C LEU A 41 1.44 9.98 8.01
N TYR A 42 2.69 10.00 8.46
CA TYR A 42 3.62 8.88 8.32
C TYR A 42 3.10 7.61 9.01
N LYS A 43 2.63 7.70 10.25
CA LYS A 43 2.03 6.56 10.97
C LYS A 43 0.78 6.01 10.27
N GLN A 44 -0.08 6.87 9.75
CA GLN A 44 -1.26 6.44 9.00
C GLN A 44 -0.89 5.72 7.69
N LEU A 45 0.14 6.21 7.00
CA LEU A 45 0.62 5.60 5.77
C LEU A 45 1.25 4.23 6.06
N LEU A 46 2.05 4.13 7.13
CA LEU A 46 2.68 2.89 7.57
C LEU A 46 1.64 1.82 7.97
N ASP A 47 0.60 2.18 8.72
CA ASP A 47 -0.50 1.24 9.06
C ASP A 47 -1.18 0.68 7.81
N LYS A 48 -1.54 1.56 6.87
CA LYS A 48 -2.21 1.15 5.62
C LYS A 48 -1.30 0.26 4.78
N PHE A 49 -0.02 0.59 4.69
CA PHE A 49 0.97 -0.19 3.96
C PHE A 49 1.19 -1.57 4.60
N SER A 50 1.37 -1.63 5.93
CA SER A 50 1.52 -2.89 6.66
C SER A 50 0.32 -3.82 6.46
N ARG A 51 -0.91 -3.28 6.52
CA ARG A 51 -2.12 -4.08 6.26
C ARG A 51 -2.21 -4.59 4.82
N LEU A 52 -1.69 -3.82 3.86
CA LEU A 52 -1.58 -4.25 2.46
C LEU A 52 -0.57 -5.39 2.33
N GLU A 53 0.63 -5.24 2.91
CA GLU A 53 1.67 -6.26 2.88
C GLU A 53 1.19 -7.57 3.51
N THR A 54 0.63 -7.54 4.72
CA THR A 54 0.12 -8.75 5.37
C THR A 54 -0.97 -9.43 4.54
N THR A 55 -1.90 -8.67 3.96
CA THR A 55 -2.94 -9.27 3.10
C THR A 55 -2.33 -9.85 1.83
N GLN A 56 -1.23 -9.28 1.33
CA GLN A 56 -0.55 -9.78 0.15
C GLN A 56 0.26 -11.04 0.44
N GLU A 57 0.94 -11.12 1.59
CA GLU A 57 1.60 -12.34 2.08
C GLU A 57 0.60 -13.47 2.24
N GLU A 58 -0.57 -13.22 2.86
CA GLU A 58 -1.65 -14.20 2.99
C GLU A 58 -2.10 -14.76 1.63
N ILE A 59 -2.12 -13.93 0.59
CA ILE A 59 -2.46 -14.39 -0.76
C ILE A 59 -1.29 -15.19 -1.35
N SER A 60 -0.05 -14.71 -1.23
CA SER A 60 1.15 -15.42 -1.72
C SER A 60 1.23 -16.83 -1.15
N ASP A 61 1.03 -17.00 0.15
CA ASP A 61 1.08 -18.28 0.83
C ASP A 61 0.04 -19.26 0.27
N LEU A 62 -1.18 -18.77 -0.04
CA LEU A 62 -2.21 -19.58 -0.68
C LEU A 62 -1.89 -19.93 -2.13
N LEU A 63 -1.23 -19.03 -2.86
CA LEU A 63 -0.81 -19.27 -4.24
C LEU A 63 0.35 -20.27 -4.33
N LEU A 64 1.26 -20.26 -3.36
CA LEU A 64 2.36 -21.23 -3.29
C LEU A 64 1.87 -22.67 -3.10
N ILE A 65 0.63 -22.86 -2.65
CA ILE A 65 0.01 -24.18 -2.48
C ILE A 65 -0.54 -24.73 -3.82
N SER A 66 -0.70 -23.90 -4.87
CA SER A 66 -1.24 -24.34 -6.17
C SER A 66 -0.56 -23.66 -7.37
N ASP A 67 0.15 -24.46 -8.18
CA ASP A 67 0.82 -24.00 -9.40
C ASP A 67 -0.13 -23.39 -10.45
N GLU A 68 -1.38 -23.86 -10.51
CA GLU A 68 -2.40 -23.35 -11.41
C GLU A 68 -2.85 -21.93 -11.01
N LEU A 69 -2.95 -21.68 -9.70
CA LEU A 69 -3.21 -20.35 -9.19
C LEU A 69 -1.97 -19.46 -9.42
N LYS A 70 -0.77 -19.93 -9.06
CA LYS A 70 0.48 -19.16 -9.18
C LYS A 70 0.65 -18.49 -10.54
N ASN A 71 0.49 -19.24 -11.64
CA ASN A 71 0.63 -18.70 -13.00
C ASN A 71 -0.45 -17.66 -13.35
N THR A 72 -1.68 -17.87 -12.88
CA THR A 72 -2.80 -16.95 -13.13
C THR A 72 -2.62 -15.60 -12.42
N TYR A 73 -1.91 -15.58 -11.29
CA TYR A 73 -1.83 -14.40 -10.43
C TYR A 73 -0.47 -13.70 -10.42
N GLN A 74 0.56 -14.26 -11.05
CA GLN A 74 1.91 -13.66 -11.02
C GLN A 74 1.96 -12.25 -11.63
N GLU A 75 1.29 -12.01 -12.75
CA GLU A 75 1.22 -10.66 -13.35
C GLU A 75 0.44 -9.66 -12.49
N ASP A 76 -0.67 -10.12 -11.89
CA ASP A 76 -1.52 -9.35 -10.99
C ASP A 76 -0.80 -9.04 -9.66
N PHE A 77 0.15 -9.89 -9.27
CA PHE A 77 1.05 -9.69 -8.13
C PHE A 77 2.14 -8.69 -8.44
N SER A 78 2.84 -8.84 -9.57
CA SER A 78 3.92 -7.93 -9.95
C SER A 78 3.42 -6.50 -10.18
N LYS A 79 2.27 -6.34 -10.84
CA LYS A 79 1.62 -5.01 -10.98
C LYS A 79 1.19 -4.42 -9.64
N ALA A 80 0.98 -5.25 -8.62
CA ALA A 80 0.62 -4.75 -7.30
C ALA A 80 1.82 -4.08 -6.62
N GLU A 81 3.08 -4.43 -6.89
CA GLU A 81 4.22 -3.85 -6.18
C GLU A 81 4.46 -2.35 -6.43
N GLU A 82 3.80 -1.75 -7.44
CA GLU A 82 3.84 -0.30 -7.70
C GLU A 82 3.39 0.55 -6.50
N TYR A 83 2.63 0.00 -5.54
CA TYR A 83 2.30 0.74 -4.32
C TYR A 83 3.51 0.90 -3.38
N ARG A 84 4.51 0.01 -3.44
CA ARG A 84 5.76 0.11 -2.66
C ARG A 84 6.55 1.33 -3.11
N ASP A 85 6.67 1.53 -4.41
CA ASP A 85 7.34 2.72 -4.98
C ASP A 85 6.62 4.00 -4.56
N LYS A 86 5.28 4.01 -4.63
CA LYS A 86 4.47 5.13 -4.12
C LYS A 86 4.67 5.35 -2.62
N PHE A 87 4.69 4.30 -1.81
CA PHE A 87 4.97 4.42 -0.38
C PHE A 87 6.31 5.12 -0.14
N CYS A 88 7.39 4.60 -0.73
CA CYS A 88 8.73 5.15 -0.62
C CYS A 88 8.79 6.62 -1.06
N GLN A 89 8.18 6.95 -2.20
CA GLN A 89 8.12 8.32 -2.70
C GLN A 89 7.44 9.27 -1.71
N ILE A 90 6.27 8.90 -1.17
CA ILE A 90 5.55 9.74 -0.22
C ILE A 90 6.33 9.89 1.08
N CYS A 91 6.97 8.83 1.57
CA CYS A 91 7.82 8.89 2.76
C CYS A 91 8.97 9.89 2.57
N SER A 92 9.68 9.83 1.44
CA SER A 92 10.76 10.78 1.12
C SER A 92 10.25 12.22 1.02
N LEU A 93 9.05 12.44 0.45
CA LEU A 93 8.44 13.77 0.39
C LEU A 93 8.07 14.30 1.79
N LEU A 94 7.54 13.44 2.66
CA LEU A 94 7.22 13.79 4.05
C LEU A 94 8.48 14.15 4.85
N GLU A 95 9.55 13.38 4.70
CA GLU A 95 10.85 13.65 5.33
C GLU A 95 11.47 14.96 4.85
N ALA A 96 11.34 15.29 3.55
CA ALA A 96 11.81 16.55 3.00
C ALA A 96 10.95 17.77 3.39
N SER A 97 9.77 17.54 3.98
CA SER A 97 8.83 18.59 4.40
C SER A 97 8.94 18.95 5.89
N GLN A 98 9.89 18.36 6.62
CA GLN A 98 10.24 18.69 8.01
C GLN A 98 11.29 19.80 8.09
#